data_AF-A0A7K8KPW7-F1
#
_entry.id   AF-A0A7K8KPW7-F1
#
_cell.length_a   1.000
_cell.length_b   1.000
_cell.length_c   1.000
_cell.angle_alpha   90.00
_cell.angle_beta   90.00
_cell.angle_gamma   90.00
#
_symmetry.space_group_name_H-M   'P 1'
#
loop_
_entity.id
_entity.type
_entity.pdbx_description
1 polymer ?
#
loop_
_entity_poly.entity_id
_entity_poly.type
_entity_poly.pdbx_seq_one_letter_code
_entity_poly.pdbx_strand_id
1 'polypeptide(L)'
;MSGVVRTLSRCLLPAEATGRAGEQTRREGKERSRDAEREARRRSREIDAMLARERRAVRRLVKILLLGAGESGKSTFLKQMRIIHGREFDQKALLEFRATIYENILKGCRVLVDARDKLGIPWQYTENEKHGMFLMAFENKAGMPVEPATFQLYVPALGALWRDSGIKEAFSRRSEYQLGESVKYFLDNLDRIGQLNYFPSKQDILLARKATKGIVEHDFIIKKIPFKMVDVGGQRSQRQKWFQCFDGITSILFMVSSSEYDQVLMEDRRTNRLVESMNIFETIVNNKLFFNVSIILFLNKMDLLVEKVKTVSIKKYFSDFKGDPHRLEDVQRYLVQCFDRKRRNRSKPLFHHFTTAIDTENIRFVFHAVKDTILQENLKDIMLQ
;
A
#
# COMPACT_ATOMS: atom_id res chain seq x y z
N MET A 1 -110.18 -11.80 -4.83
CA MET A 1 -109.81 -10.47 -5.37
C MET A 1 -108.81 -10.73 -6.49
N SER A 2 -109.21 -10.85 -7.77
CA SER A 2 -109.50 -9.73 -8.68
C SER A 2 -108.54 -8.56 -8.38
N GLY A 3 -107.54 -8.21 -9.17
CA GLY A 3 -107.50 -8.16 -10.62
C GLY A 3 -107.55 -6.69 -11.06
N VAL A 4 -106.58 -6.32 -11.92
CA VAL A 4 -106.70 -5.30 -12.99
C VAL A 4 -106.21 -3.85 -12.71
N VAL A 5 -105.01 -3.59 -13.27
CA VAL A 5 -104.58 -2.47 -14.13
C VAL A 5 -104.37 -1.07 -13.53
N ARG A 6 -103.15 -0.54 -13.75
CA ARG A 6 -102.95 0.77 -14.38
C ARG A 6 -101.59 0.88 -15.09
N THR A 7 -101.73 1.05 -16.40
CA THR A 7 -100.80 1.48 -17.44
C THR A 7 -100.07 2.78 -17.07
N LEU A 8 -98.86 2.97 -17.59
CA LEU A 8 -98.47 4.18 -18.35
C LEU A 8 -97.09 4.02 -19.01
N SER A 9 -97.08 4.25 -20.33
CA SER A 9 -95.95 4.31 -21.25
C SER A 9 -94.83 5.24 -20.78
N ARG A 10 -93.58 4.93 -21.15
CA ARG A 10 -92.86 5.69 -22.20
C ARG A 10 -91.41 5.24 -22.43
N CYS A 11 -91.09 5.22 -23.73
CA CYS A 11 -89.80 5.54 -24.34
C CYS A 11 -88.67 4.50 -24.26
N LEU A 12 -88.62 3.70 -25.32
CA LEU A 12 -87.38 3.22 -25.92
C LEU A 12 -86.44 4.40 -26.23
N LEU A 13 -85.21 4.33 -25.72
CA LEU A 13 -84.01 4.91 -26.33
C LEU A 13 -82.88 3.86 -26.27
N PRO A 14 -81.94 3.86 -27.23
CA PRO A 14 -81.22 2.66 -27.64
C PRO A 14 -80.00 2.35 -26.76
N ALA A 15 -79.79 1.06 -26.49
CA ALA A 15 -78.65 0.51 -25.77
C ALA A 15 -77.35 0.45 -26.62
N GLU A 16 -77.02 1.51 -27.35
CA GLU A 16 -75.87 1.52 -28.27
C GLU A 16 -74.97 2.75 -28.09
N ALA A 17 -74.35 2.90 -26.91
CA ALA A 17 -73.24 3.84 -26.75
C ALA A 17 -72.16 3.41 -25.73
N THR A 18 -72.37 2.32 -24.99
CA THR A 18 -71.46 1.92 -23.89
C THR A 18 -70.45 0.82 -24.27
N GLY A 19 -70.60 0.17 -25.42
CA GLY A 19 -69.71 -0.92 -25.87
C GLY A 19 -68.39 -0.45 -26.53
N ARG A 20 -68.43 0.63 -27.33
CA ARG A 20 -67.25 1.09 -28.10
C ARG A 20 -66.19 1.79 -27.26
N ALA A 21 -66.60 2.58 -26.27
CA ALA A 21 -65.66 3.30 -25.40
C ALA A 21 -64.82 2.34 -24.54
N GLY A 22 -65.43 1.30 -23.95
CA GLY A 22 -64.75 0.32 -23.09
C GLY A 22 -63.81 -0.64 -23.83
N GLU A 23 -64.08 -0.95 -25.10
CA GLU A 23 -63.15 -1.72 -25.94
C GLU A 23 -61.90 -0.92 -26.32
N GLN A 24 -62.05 0.38 -26.55
CA GLN A 24 -60.96 1.27 -26.93
C GLN A 24 -60.01 1.50 -25.75
N THR A 25 -60.53 1.70 -24.54
CA THR A 25 -59.70 1.83 -23.31
C THR A 25 -59.00 0.52 -22.94
N ARG A 26 -59.62 -0.64 -23.20
CA ARG A 26 -58.99 -1.96 -23.00
C ARG A 26 -57.89 -2.26 -24.01
N ARG A 27 -58.03 -1.79 -25.27
CA ARG A 27 -56.99 -1.90 -26.30
C ARG A 27 -55.80 -1.00 -25.96
N GLU A 28 -56.04 0.26 -25.60
CA GLU A 28 -54.99 1.21 -25.18
C GLU A 28 -54.23 0.74 -23.93
N GLY A 29 -54.93 0.15 -22.94
CA GLY A 29 -54.30 -0.45 -21.76
C GLY A 29 -53.42 -1.67 -22.09
N LYS A 30 -53.84 -2.51 -23.04
CA LYS A 30 -53.03 -3.64 -23.55
C LYS A 30 -51.83 -3.18 -24.37
N GLU A 31 -51.96 -2.12 -25.14
CA GLU A 31 -50.86 -1.51 -25.90
C GLU A 31 -49.83 -0.89 -24.96
N ARG A 32 -50.27 -0.06 -23.99
CA ARG A 32 -49.38 0.49 -22.95
C ARG A 32 -48.66 -0.59 -22.14
N SER A 33 -49.35 -1.69 -21.83
CA SER A 33 -48.74 -2.83 -21.14
C SER A 33 -47.70 -3.56 -22.01
N ARG A 34 -47.94 -3.70 -23.32
CA ARG A 34 -46.98 -4.29 -24.26
C ARG A 34 -45.77 -3.39 -24.50
N ASP A 35 -45.99 -2.08 -24.59
CA ASP A 35 -44.91 -1.09 -24.72
C ASP A 35 -44.06 -1.05 -23.45
N ALA A 36 -44.69 -1.08 -22.27
CA ALA A 36 -43.98 -1.20 -20.99
C ALA A 36 -43.19 -2.52 -20.90
N GLU A 37 -43.73 -3.64 -21.38
CA GLU A 37 -43.02 -4.92 -21.41
C GLU A 37 -41.85 -4.90 -22.41
N ARG A 38 -42.01 -4.22 -23.56
CA ARG A 38 -40.96 -4.05 -24.57
C ARG A 38 -39.84 -3.14 -24.06
N GLU A 39 -40.18 -2.06 -23.37
CA GLU A 39 -39.22 -1.20 -22.68
C GLU A 39 -38.50 -1.93 -21.55
N ALA A 40 -39.23 -2.71 -20.73
CA ALA A 40 -38.62 -3.52 -19.68
C ALA A 40 -37.65 -4.56 -20.25
N ARG A 41 -38.00 -5.25 -21.35
CA ARG A 41 -37.09 -6.17 -22.05
C ARG A 41 -35.88 -5.46 -22.63
N ARG A 42 -36.05 -4.23 -23.15
CA ARG A 42 -34.93 -3.42 -23.65
C ARG A 42 -33.98 -3.02 -22.51
N ARG A 43 -34.52 -2.51 -21.39
CA ARG A 43 -33.73 -2.19 -20.19
C ARG A 43 -33.03 -3.42 -19.63
N SER A 44 -33.70 -4.58 -19.58
CA SER A 44 -33.10 -5.83 -19.15
C SER A 44 -31.91 -6.22 -20.04
N ARG A 45 -32.06 -6.14 -21.37
CA ARG A 45 -30.95 -6.42 -22.30
C ARG A 45 -29.79 -5.43 -22.15
N GLU A 46 -30.09 -4.16 -21.92
CA GLU A 46 -29.06 -3.13 -21.68
C GLU A 46 -28.29 -3.41 -20.37
N ILE A 47 -29.00 -3.81 -19.30
CA ILE A 47 -28.40 -4.24 -18.03
C ILE A 47 -27.55 -5.50 -18.24
N ASP A 48 -28.06 -6.52 -18.92
CA ASP A 48 -27.33 -7.77 -19.20
C ASP A 48 -26.06 -7.49 -20.02
N ALA A 49 -26.13 -6.59 -21.00
CA ALA A 49 -24.98 -6.17 -21.78
C ALA A 49 -23.95 -5.41 -20.93
N MET A 50 -24.40 -4.55 -20.00
CA MET A 50 -23.54 -3.84 -19.07
C MET A 50 -22.86 -4.80 -18.10
N LEU A 51 -23.60 -5.73 -17.50
CA LEU A 51 -23.07 -6.78 -16.63
C LEU A 51 -22.08 -7.69 -17.36
N ALA A 52 -22.34 -8.04 -18.61
CA ALA A 52 -21.42 -8.83 -19.43
C ALA A 52 -20.11 -8.07 -19.70
N ARG A 53 -20.18 -6.76 -19.95
CA ARG A 53 -18.99 -5.90 -20.12
C ARG A 53 -18.20 -5.78 -18.82
N GLU A 54 -18.86 -5.54 -17.70
CA GLU A 54 -18.22 -5.46 -16.38
C GLU A 54 -17.56 -6.80 -16.00
N ARG A 55 -18.25 -7.93 -16.21
CA ARG A 55 -17.66 -9.27 -15.99
C ARG A 55 -16.39 -9.48 -16.81
N ARG A 56 -16.36 -9.06 -18.08
CA ARG A 56 -15.13 -9.14 -18.90
C ARG A 56 -14.03 -8.21 -18.39
N ALA A 57 -14.38 -7.00 -17.97
CA ALA A 57 -13.41 -6.05 -17.42
C ALA A 57 -12.79 -6.57 -16.11
N VAL A 58 -13.62 -7.11 -15.20
CA VAL A 58 -13.18 -7.71 -13.93
C VAL A 58 -12.30 -8.94 -14.17
N ARG A 59 -12.63 -9.80 -15.15
CA ARG A 59 -11.80 -10.97 -15.49
C ARG A 59 -10.42 -10.61 -16.03
N ARG A 60 -10.28 -9.48 -16.72
CA ARG A 60 -9.00 -8.98 -17.26
C ARG A 60 -8.20 -8.16 -16.24
N LEU A 61 -8.79 -7.86 -15.08
CA LEU A 61 -8.15 -7.09 -14.03
C LEU A 61 -7.14 -7.98 -13.29
N VAL A 62 -5.87 -7.59 -13.34
CA VAL A 62 -4.82 -8.23 -12.55
C VAL A 62 -4.78 -7.55 -11.18
N LYS A 63 -5.24 -8.26 -10.15
CA LYS A 63 -5.26 -7.75 -8.77
C LYS A 63 -4.03 -8.25 -8.01
N ILE A 64 -3.16 -7.33 -7.62
CA ILE A 64 -1.91 -7.61 -6.90
C ILE A 64 -2.04 -7.13 -5.46
N LEU A 65 -1.77 -8.01 -4.51
CA LEU A 65 -1.78 -7.69 -3.09
C LEU A 65 -0.36 -7.53 -2.55
N LEU A 66 -0.06 -6.38 -1.95
CA LEU A 66 1.25 -6.12 -1.34
C LEU A 66 1.19 -6.48 0.14
N LEU A 67 1.92 -7.52 0.54
CA LEU A 67 2.00 -7.99 1.92
C LEU A 67 3.42 -7.85 2.49
N GLY A 68 3.52 -7.89 3.81
CA GLY A 68 4.79 -7.85 4.53
C GLY A 68 4.70 -7.08 5.83
N ALA A 69 5.71 -7.20 6.68
CA ALA A 69 5.80 -6.51 7.96
C ALA A 69 5.73 -4.97 7.83
N GLY A 70 5.58 -4.26 8.94
CA GLY A 70 5.70 -2.80 8.96
C GLY A 70 7.03 -2.38 8.34
N GLU A 71 7.03 -1.26 7.60
CA GLU A 71 8.26 -0.64 7.07
C GLU A 71 9.05 -1.48 6.04
N SER A 72 8.47 -2.57 5.51
CA SER A 72 9.13 -3.40 4.49
C SER A 72 9.23 -2.77 3.09
N GLY A 73 8.62 -1.59 2.87
CA GLY A 73 8.70 -0.83 1.62
C GLY A 73 7.50 -0.96 0.67
N LYS A 74 6.37 -1.51 1.12
CA LYS A 74 5.12 -1.63 0.33
C LYS A 74 4.67 -0.31 -0.30
N SER A 75 4.48 0.70 0.53
CA SER A 75 4.04 2.02 0.04
C SER A 75 5.09 2.70 -0.82
N THR A 76 6.38 2.43 -0.60
CA THR A 76 7.47 2.91 -1.47
C THR A 76 7.40 2.26 -2.85
N PHE A 77 7.15 0.96 -2.92
CA PHE A 77 6.92 0.26 -4.18
C PHE A 77 5.71 0.83 -4.94
N LEU A 78 4.61 1.13 -4.26
CA LEU A 78 3.45 1.76 -4.91
C LEU A 78 3.72 3.17 -5.42
N LYS A 79 4.50 3.96 -4.67
CA LYS A 79 4.96 5.27 -5.16
C LYS A 79 5.78 5.10 -6.44
N GLN A 80 6.66 4.10 -6.52
CA GLN A 80 7.39 3.79 -7.76
C GLN A 80 6.46 3.42 -8.90
N MET A 81 5.46 2.57 -8.65
CA MET A 81 4.47 2.21 -9.67
C MET A 81 3.73 3.44 -10.20
N ARG A 82 3.42 4.41 -9.33
CA ARG A 82 2.85 5.69 -9.73
C ARG A 82 3.82 6.56 -10.54
N ILE A 83 5.11 6.58 -10.19
CA ILE A 83 6.15 7.31 -10.92
C ILE A 83 6.39 6.71 -12.31
N ILE A 84 6.41 5.37 -12.43
CA ILE A 84 6.79 4.67 -13.67
C ILE A 84 5.59 4.53 -14.63
N HIS A 85 4.41 4.24 -14.10
CA HIS A 85 3.23 3.87 -14.91
C HIS A 85 1.99 4.72 -14.63
N GLY A 86 2.00 5.52 -13.57
CA GLY A 86 0.87 6.36 -13.18
C GLY A 86 0.97 7.78 -13.71
N ARG A 87 0.07 8.63 -13.22
CA ARG A 87 0.15 10.09 -13.38
C ARG A 87 1.06 10.66 -12.32
N GLU A 88 1.76 11.74 -12.68
CA GLU A 88 2.59 12.48 -11.74
C GLU A 88 1.80 12.96 -10.52
N PHE A 89 2.52 13.28 -9.45
CA PHE A 89 1.90 13.80 -8.24
C PHE A 89 1.41 15.22 -8.49
N ASP A 90 0.15 15.48 -8.18
CA ASP A 90 -0.46 16.79 -8.23
C ASP A 90 0.06 17.69 -7.11
N GLN A 91 -0.10 19.01 -7.27
CA GLN A 91 0.43 19.98 -6.31
C GLN A 91 -0.05 19.73 -4.88
N LYS A 92 -1.30 19.32 -4.70
CA LYS A 92 -1.85 18.97 -3.39
C LYS A 92 -1.08 17.81 -2.76
N ALA A 93 -0.87 16.71 -3.49
CA ALA A 93 -0.08 15.58 -2.99
C ALA A 93 1.37 15.98 -2.68
N LEU A 94 1.99 16.83 -3.50
CA LEU A 94 3.35 17.33 -3.24
C LEU A 94 3.43 18.13 -1.92
N LEU A 95 2.44 18.97 -1.64
CA LEU A 95 2.36 19.72 -0.38
C LEU A 95 2.15 18.80 0.83
N GLU A 96 1.34 17.75 0.70
CA GLU A 96 1.16 16.73 1.74
C GLU A 96 2.47 15.95 2.00
N PHE A 97 3.22 15.61 0.94
CA PHE A 97 4.54 15.00 1.09
C PHE A 97 5.53 15.94 1.77
N ARG A 98 5.52 17.23 1.43
CA ARG A 98 6.38 18.24 2.08
C ARG A 98 6.14 18.28 3.59
N ALA A 99 4.88 18.38 4.01
CA ALA A 99 4.53 18.35 5.44
C ALA A 99 4.96 17.04 6.12
N THR A 100 4.78 15.90 5.43
CA THR A 100 5.23 14.58 5.93
C THR A 100 6.75 14.53 6.11
N ILE A 101 7.52 15.09 5.17
CA ILE A 101 8.99 15.11 5.22
C ILE A 101 9.48 15.95 6.40
N TYR A 102 8.91 17.15 6.61
CA TYR A 102 9.23 17.97 7.77
C TYR A 102 8.94 17.23 9.07
N GLU A 103 7.80 16.56 9.18
CA GLU A 103 7.45 15.76 10.35
C GLU A 103 8.42 14.58 10.56
N ASN A 104 8.87 13.92 9.48
CA ASN A 104 9.85 12.84 9.55
C ASN A 104 11.20 13.33 10.07
N ILE A 105 11.65 14.51 9.64
CA ILE A 105 12.93 15.11 10.07
C ILE A 105 12.86 15.49 11.55
N LEU A 106 11.81 16.23 11.94
CA LEU A 106 11.65 16.70 13.32
C LEU A 106 11.53 15.54 14.30
N LYS A 107 10.67 14.55 14.01
CA LYS A 107 10.53 13.36 14.85
C LYS A 107 11.78 12.51 14.86
N GLY A 108 12.42 12.32 13.71
CA GLY A 108 13.65 11.54 13.59
C GLY A 108 14.79 12.13 14.41
N CYS A 109 15.00 13.44 14.31
CA CYS A 109 16.03 14.13 15.07
C CYS A 109 15.69 14.17 16.58
N ARG A 110 14.41 14.29 16.95
CA ARG A 110 13.97 14.18 18.36
C ARG A 110 14.33 12.82 18.95
N VAL A 111 14.12 11.73 18.19
CA VAL A 111 14.53 10.39 18.61
C VAL A 111 16.06 10.31 18.76
N LEU A 112 16.84 10.94 17.89
CA LEU A 112 18.30 10.96 18.02
C LEU A 112 18.76 11.65 19.32
N VAL A 113 18.17 12.81 19.65
CA VAL A 113 18.49 13.54 20.88
C VAL A 113 18.12 12.72 22.13
N ASP A 114 16.93 12.12 22.15
CA ASP A 114 16.47 11.24 23.25
C ASP A 114 17.33 9.97 23.38
N ALA A 115 17.69 9.34 22.26
CA ALA A 115 18.51 8.15 22.26
C ALA A 115 19.93 8.45 22.78
N ARG A 116 20.51 9.56 22.34
CA ARG A 116 21.81 10.03 22.80
C ARG A 116 21.83 10.15 24.32
N ASP A 117 20.82 10.82 24.90
CA ASP A 117 20.67 10.98 26.35
C ASP A 117 20.54 9.62 27.08
N LYS A 118 19.64 8.75 26.61
CA LYS A 118 19.42 7.41 27.18
C LYS A 118 20.62 6.48 27.09
N LEU A 119 21.46 6.65 26.08
CA LEU A 119 22.69 5.88 25.89
C LEU A 119 23.88 6.49 26.65
N GLY A 120 23.69 7.61 27.35
CA GLY A 120 24.74 8.28 28.11
C GLY A 120 25.85 8.87 27.24
N ILE A 121 25.55 9.19 25.98
CA ILE A 121 26.53 9.75 25.04
C ILE A 121 26.69 11.26 25.37
N PRO A 122 27.91 11.79 25.53
CA PRO A 122 28.09 13.22 25.76
C PRO A 122 27.87 14.04 24.47
N TRP A 123 27.52 15.31 24.61
CA TRP A 123 27.61 16.24 23.47
C TRP A 123 29.07 16.49 23.11
N GLN A 124 29.34 16.72 21.82
CA GLN A 124 30.61 17.32 21.42
C GLN A 124 30.66 18.80 21.81
N TYR A 125 29.57 19.52 21.55
CA TYR A 125 29.43 20.93 21.88
C TYR A 125 28.29 21.09 22.88
N THR A 126 28.59 21.52 24.11
CA THR A 126 27.59 21.67 25.19
C THR A 126 26.47 22.66 24.84
N GLU A 127 26.72 23.60 23.93
CA GLU A 127 25.73 24.52 23.39
C GLU A 127 24.57 23.81 22.68
N ASN A 128 24.82 22.62 22.12
CA ASN A 128 23.80 21.81 21.45
C ASN A 128 22.71 21.30 22.40
N GLU A 129 22.93 21.35 23.73
CA GLU A 129 21.87 21.12 24.72
C GLU A 129 20.66 22.02 24.46
N LYS A 130 20.89 23.31 24.19
CA LYS A 130 19.81 24.28 23.92
C LYS A 130 19.05 23.93 22.63
N HIS A 131 19.78 23.48 21.59
CA HIS A 131 19.17 23.02 20.34
C HIS A 131 18.36 21.74 20.54
N GLY A 132 18.85 20.82 21.38
CA GLY A 132 18.14 19.61 21.78
C GLY A 132 16.84 19.93 22.52
N MET A 133 16.90 20.80 23.53
CA MET A 133 15.71 21.24 24.29
C MET A 133 14.68 21.93 23.40
N PHE A 134 15.12 22.81 22.48
CA PHE A 134 14.23 23.46 21.52
C PHE A 134 13.49 22.45 20.64
N LEU A 135 14.17 21.41 20.18
CA LEU A 135 13.54 20.33 19.40
C LEU A 135 12.60 19.45 20.23
N MET A 136 12.92 19.20 21.51
CA MET A 136 12.05 18.43 22.40
C MET A 136 10.73 19.13 22.71
N ALA A 137 10.74 20.46 22.76
CA ALA A 137 9.55 21.28 22.94
C ALA A 137 8.63 21.30 21.70
N PHE A 138 9.05 20.75 20.56
CA PHE A 138 8.19 20.65 19.38
C PHE A 138 7.01 19.70 19.64
N GLU A 139 5.82 20.28 19.68
CA GLU A 139 4.55 19.56 19.66
C GLU A 139 3.83 19.83 18.35
N ASN A 140 3.67 18.80 17.51
CA ASN A 140 2.78 18.90 16.38
C ASN A 140 1.35 18.60 16.85
N LYS A 141 0.42 19.53 16.67
CA LYS A 141 -1.01 19.26 16.91
C LYS A 141 -1.44 18.10 16.02
N ALA A 142 -2.07 17.08 16.61
CA ALA A 142 -2.47 15.89 15.90
C ALA A 142 -3.34 16.25 14.68
N GLY A 143 -2.85 15.93 13.48
CA GLY A 143 -3.57 16.17 12.22
C GLY A 143 -3.27 17.48 11.52
N MET A 144 -2.46 18.38 12.11
CA MET A 144 -2.04 19.62 11.43
C MET A 144 -0.75 19.41 10.63
N PRO A 145 -0.68 19.91 9.37
CA PRO A 145 0.54 19.87 8.59
C PRO A 145 1.59 20.83 9.15
N VAL A 146 2.86 20.44 9.11
CA VAL A 146 3.96 21.33 9.46
C VAL A 146 4.16 22.32 8.32
N GLU A 147 4.00 23.62 8.60
CA GLU A 147 4.19 24.68 7.61
C GLU A 147 5.69 24.96 7.35
N PRO A 148 6.06 25.46 6.15
CA PRO A 148 7.45 25.79 5.82
C PRO A 148 8.08 26.79 6.79
N ALA A 149 7.34 27.83 7.18
CA ALA A 149 7.83 28.84 8.11
C ALA A 149 8.16 28.23 9.48
N THR A 150 7.30 27.33 9.98
CA THR A 150 7.55 26.60 11.22
C THR A 150 8.78 25.71 11.10
N PHE A 151 8.91 24.93 10.03
CA PHE A 151 10.07 24.05 9.84
C PHE A 151 11.39 24.83 9.76
N GLN A 152 11.38 25.98 9.09
CA GLN A 152 12.57 26.83 8.93
C GLN A 152 13.16 27.29 10.28
N LEU A 153 12.33 27.54 11.29
CA LEU A 153 12.79 27.88 12.65
C LEU A 153 13.68 26.79 13.27
N TYR A 154 13.46 25.52 12.90
CA TYR A 154 14.23 24.38 13.40
C TYR A 154 15.48 24.08 12.58
N VAL A 155 15.61 24.60 11.35
CA VAL A 155 16.72 24.27 10.45
C VAL A 155 18.10 24.55 11.07
N PRO A 156 18.36 25.71 11.73
CA PRO A 156 19.66 25.95 12.36
C PRO A 156 19.96 24.93 13.47
N ALA A 157 18.97 24.62 14.31
CA ALA A 157 19.10 23.65 15.39
C ALA A 157 19.36 22.24 14.84
N LEU A 158 18.58 21.80 13.85
CA LEU A 158 18.74 20.50 13.19
C LEU A 158 20.14 20.37 12.54
N GLY A 159 20.62 21.43 11.90
CA GLY A 159 21.94 21.45 11.28
C GLY A 159 23.08 21.38 12.31
N ALA A 160 22.96 22.12 13.43
CA ALA A 160 23.93 22.07 14.52
C ALA A 160 23.98 20.67 15.17
N LEU A 161 22.80 20.12 15.49
CA LEU A 161 22.66 18.77 16.06
C LEU A 161 23.23 17.71 15.12
N TRP A 162 22.95 17.76 13.82
CA TRP A 162 23.43 16.73 12.88
C TRP A 162 24.95 16.75 12.66
N ARG A 163 25.62 17.88 12.92
CA ARG A 163 27.09 17.99 12.89
C ARG A 163 27.76 17.51 14.17
N ASP A 164 27.03 17.37 15.27
CA ASP A 164 27.58 16.93 16.56
C ASP A 164 27.94 15.44 16.52
N SER A 165 29.18 15.11 16.92
CA SER A 165 29.63 13.71 16.95
C SER A 165 28.84 12.82 17.90
N GLY A 166 28.28 13.34 19.00
CA GLY A 166 27.43 12.57 19.90
C GLY A 166 26.11 12.16 19.23
N ILE A 167 25.54 13.02 18.38
CA ILE A 167 24.35 12.68 17.58
C ILE A 167 24.71 11.69 16.45
N LYS A 168 25.88 11.84 15.82
CA LYS A 168 26.37 10.87 14.84
C LYS A 168 26.61 9.50 15.47
N GLU A 169 27.16 9.46 16.68
CA GLU A 169 27.37 8.22 17.44
C GLU A 169 26.03 7.56 17.78
N ALA A 170 25.05 8.32 18.29
CA ALA A 170 23.70 7.81 18.51
C ALA A 170 23.14 7.18 17.22
N PHE A 171 23.19 7.89 16.09
CA PHE A 171 22.76 7.37 14.79
C PHE A 171 23.50 6.09 14.36
N SER A 172 24.78 5.95 14.69
CA SER A 172 25.54 4.73 14.40
C SER A 172 24.97 3.52 15.15
N ARG A 173 24.46 3.74 16.37
CA ARG A 173 23.80 2.78 17.27
C ARG A 173 22.28 2.68 17.07
N ARG A 174 21.76 3.17 15.94
CA ARG A 174 20.32 3.19 15.61
C ARG A 174 19.61 1.82 15.62
N SER A 175 20.32 0.69 15.70
CA SER A 175 19.71 -0.63 15.88
C SER A 175 19.18 -0.85 17.29
N GLU A 176 19.67 -0.09 18.29
CA GLU A 176 19.28 -0.20 19.70
C GLU A 176 17.93 0.47 20.01
N TYR A 177 17.42 1.29 19.09
CA TYR A 177 16.17 2.03 19.25
C TYR A 177 15.43 2.17 17.91
N GLN A 178 14.25 2.80 17.93
CA GLN A 178 13.37 2.86 16.75
C GLN A 178 13.57 4.19 16.01
N LEU A 179 14.34 4.16 14.92
CA LEU A 179 14.61 5.32 14.08
C LEU A 179 14.24 5.04 12.62
N GLY A 180 13.64 6.03 11.95
CA GLY A 180 13.39 5.94 10.51
C GLY A 180 14.70 5.95 9.72
N GLU A 181 14.85 5.02 8.77
CA GLU A 181 16.07 4.89 7.96
C GLU A 181 16.34 6.12 7.07
N SER A 182 15.29 6.84 6.64
CA SER A 182 15.40 8.03 5.79
C SER A 182 15.89 9.28 6.51
N VAL A 183 16.01 9.25 7.85
CA VAL A 183 16.44 10.41 8.65
C VAL A 183 17.81 10.92 8.21
N LYS A 184 18.77 10.02 7.96
CA LYS A 184 20.11 10.40 7.47
C LYS A 184 20.04 11.13 6.13
N TYR A 185 19.29 10.59 5.17
CA TYR A 185 19.15 11.22 3.85
C TYR A 185 18.62 12.65 3.97
N PHE A 186 17.57 12.86 4.76
CA PHE A 186 16.99 14.19 4.90
C PHE A 186 17.91 15.17 5.66
N LEU A 187 18.59 14.71 6.71
CA LEU A 187 19.52 15.56 7.46
C LEU A 187 20.79 15.89 6.66
N ASP A 188 21.28 14.96 5.83
CA ASP A 188 22.39 15.21 4.90
C ASP A 188 22.01 16.21 3.79
N ASN A 189 20.72 16.34 3.47
CA ASN A 189 20.19 17.27 2.46
C ASN A 189 19.41 18.45 3.08
N LEU A 190 19.66 18.74 4.36
CA LEU A 190 18.89 19.73 5.12
C LEU A 190 18.97 21.12 4.50
N ASP A 191 20.10 21.50 3.90
CA ASP A 191 20.28 22.82 3.26
C ASP A 191 19.32 23.07 2.10
N ARG A 192 18.97 22.02 1.34
CA ARG A 192 17.98 22.09 0.26
C ARG A 192 16.54 22.03 0.81
N ILE A 193 16.32 21.16 1.80
CA ILE A 193 14.98 20.89 2.36
C ILE A 193 14.51 22.04 3.27
N GLY A 194 15.43 22.74 3.92
CA GLY A 194 15.16 23.84 4.84
C GLY A 194 14.83 25.18 4.17
N GLN A 195 14.85 25.26 2.84
CA GLN A 195 14.53 26.48 2.10
C GLN A 195 13.02 26.74 2.08
N LEU A 196 12.60 28.00 2.15
CA LEU A 196 11.17 28.38 2.15
C LEU A 196 10.43 27.95 0.87
N ASN A 197 11.12 27.98 -0.26
CA ASN A 197 10.61 27.58 -1.56
C ASN A 197 10.80 26.08 -1.86
N TYR A 198 11.15 25.26 -0.86
CA TYR A 198 11.37 23.83 -1.04
C TYR A 198 10.11 23.13 -1.57
N PHE A 199 10.33 22.33 -2.62
CA PHE A 199 9.40 21.35 -3.14
C PHE A 199 10.06 19.95 -3.16
N PRO A 200 9.35 18.90 -2.69
CA PRO A 200 9.90 17.55 -2.66
C PRO A 200 10.25 17.04 -4.06
N SER A 201 11.46 16.51 -4.21
CA SER A 201 11.86 15.73 -5.38
C SER A 201 11.21 14.35 -5.36
N LYS A 202 11.28 13.63 -6.49
CA LYS A 202 10.84 12.23 -6.56
C LYS A 202 11.54 11.35 -5.51
N GLN A 203 12.84 11.59 -5.25
CA GLN A 203 13.60 10.88 -4.24
C GLN A 203 13.11 11.18 -2.81
N ASP A 204 12.82 12.45 -2.52
CA ASP A 204 12.26 12.85 -1.21
C ASP A 204 10.91 12.17 -0.97
N ILE A 205 10.05 12.11 -1.99
CA ILE A 205 8.73 11.48 -1.92
C ILE A 205 8.84 9.97 -1.64
N LEU A 206 9.79 9.29 -2.28
CA LEU A 206 10.03 7.86 -2.08
C LEU A 206 10.48 7.55 -0.65
N LEU A 207 11.35 8.39 -0.09
CA LEU A 207 11.90 8.27 1.26
C LEU A 207 10.97 8.80 2.37
N ALA A 208 9.97 9.61 2.00
CA ALA A 208 8.95 10.10 2.92
C ALA A 208 8.13 8.95 3.50
N ARG A 209 8.02 8.91 4.82
CA ARG A 209 7.37 7.85 5.57
C ARG A 209 6.07 8.35 6.20
N LYS A 210 4.98 7.68 5.84
CA LYS A 210 3.67 7.78 6.47
C LYS A 210 3.16 6.36 6.72
N ALA A 211 2.79 6.04 7.95
CA ALA A 211 2.30 4.71 8.27
C ALA A 211 0.93 4.48 7.61
N THR A 212 0.82 3.48 6.73
CA THR A 212 -0.44 3.08 6.12
C THR A 212 -1.38 2.53 7.18
N LYS A 213 -2.54 3.17 7.33
CA LYS A 213 -3.63 2.72 8.19
C LYS A 213 -4.76 2.21 7.29
N GLY A 214 -5.19 0.97 7.49
CA GLY A 214 -6.21 0.35 6.64
C GLY A 214 -5.68 -0.19 5.31
N ILE A 215 -6.55 -0.14 4.31
CA ILE A 215 -6.36 -0.72 2.97
C ILE A 215 -6.48 0.42 1.96
N VAL A 216 -5.54 0.50 1.02
CA VAL A 216 -5.54 1.50 -0.05
C VAL A 216 -5.38 0.79 -1.38
N GLU A 217 -6.31 1.02 -2.30
CA GLU A 217 -6.27 0.47 -3.65
C GLU A 217 -5.73 1.52 -4.64
N HIS A 218 -4.93 1.07 -5.58
CA HIS A 218 -4.37 1.90 -6.65
C HIS A 218 -4.56 1.21 -7.99
N ASP A 219 -5.21 1.92 -8.92
CA ASP A 219 -5.45 1.46 -10.27
C ASP A 219 -4.36 1.97 -11.22
N PHE A 220 -3.85 1.06 -12.05
CA PHE A 220 -2.83 1.34 -13.06
C PHE A 220 -3.24 0.69 -14.39
N ILE A 221 -2.89 1.30 -15.52
CA ILE A 221 -3.04 0.69 -16.83
C ILE A 221 -1.65 0.51 -17.42
N ILE A 222 -1.19 -0.74 -17.52
CA ILE A 222 0.18 -1.06 -17.94
C ILE A 222 0.09 -1.88 -19.22
N LYS A 223 0.59 -1.32 -20.34
CA LYS A 223 0.50 -1.94 -21.68
C LYS A 223 -0.94 -2.41 -22.02
N LYS A 224 -1.94 -1.56 -21.73
CA LYS A 224 -3.38 -1.81 -21.92
C LYS A 224 -4.01 -2.87 -20.99
N ILE A 225 -3.25 -3.45 -20.07
CA ILE A 225 -3.78 -4.37 -19.07
C ILE A 225 -4.10 -3.57 -17.80
N PRO A 226 -5.32 -3.65 -17.27
CA PRO A 226 -5.67 -3.01 -16.00
C PRO A 226 -5.06 -3.80 -14.83
N PHE A 227 -4.28 -3.11 -14.01
CA PHE A 227 -3.73 -3.60 -12.76
C PHE A 227 -4.39 -2.88 -11.60
N LYS A 228 -4.76 -3.61 -10.56
CA LYS A 228 -5.19 -3.06 -9.27
C LYS A 228 -4.21 -3.54 -8.21
N MET A 229 -3.49 -2.61 -7.59
CA MET A 229 -2.57 -2.93 -6.50
C MET A 229 -3.17 -2.51 -5.17
N VAL A 230 -3.06 -3.38 -4.18
CA VAL A 230 -3.64 -3.17 -2.85
C VAL A 230 -2.52 -3.03 -1.81
N ASP A 231 -2.37 -1.85 -1.21
CA ASP A 231 -1.52 -1.61 -0.04
C ASP A 231 -2.31 -1.95 1.23
N VAL A 232 -1.66 -2.63 2.16
CA VAL A 232 -2.20 -2.86 3.50
C VAL A 232 -1.19 -2.49 4.57
N GLY A 233 -1.68 -2.01 5.71
CA GLY A 233 -0.83 -1.78 6.88
C GLY A 233 -0.11 -3.06 7.32
N GLY A 234 1.21 -2.99 7.49
CA GLY A 234 2.05 -4.15 7.87
C GLY A 234 2.20 -4.39 9.38
N GLN A 235 1.83 -3.40 10.19
CA GLN A 235 1.90 -3.47 11.65
C GLN A 235 0.88 -4.47 12.20
N ARG A 236 1.18 -5.10 13.36
CA ARG A 236 0.33 -6.15 13.96
C ARG A 236 -1.15 -5.74 14.07
N SER A 237 -1.42 -4.50 14.49
CA SER A 237 -2.79 -3.95 14.64
C SER A 237 -3.58 -3.84 13.33
N GLN A 238 -2.89 -3.80 12.18
CA GLN A 238 -3.53 -3.69 10.86
C GLN A 238 -3.72 -5.04 10.17
N ARG A 239 -3.01 -6.09 10.59
CA ARG A 239 -3.04 -7.40 9.91
C ARG A 239 -4.40 -8.09 9.98
N GLN A 240 -5.18 -7.80 11.01
CA GLN A 240 -6.56 -8.26 11.09
C GLN A 240 -7.42 -7.75 9.92
N LYS A 241 -7.03 -6.69 9.19
CA LYS A 241 -7.80 -6.19 8.05
C LYS A 241 -7.44 -6.90 6.73
N TRP A 242 -6.35 -7.68 6.69
CA TRP A 242 -5.86 -8.28 5.44
C TRP A 242 -6.88 -9.22 4.79
N PHE A 243 -7.71 -9.92 5.57
CA PHE A 243 -8.71 -10.83 5.02
C PHE A 243 -9.72 -10.12 4.10
N GLN A 244 -9.94 -8.81 4.29
CA GLN A 244 -10.89 -8.02 3.50
C GLN A 244 -10.45 -7.84 2.04
N CYS A 245 -9.16 -8.05 1.73
CA CYS A 245 -8.60 -7.89 0.40
C CYS A 245 -8.13 -9.20 -0.26
N PHE A 246 -8.39 -10.36 0.35
CA PHE A 246 -7.97 -11.67 -0.19
C PHE A 246 -8.85 -12.16 -1.35
N ASP A 247 -10.03 -11.57 -1.54
CA ASP A 247 -10.91 -11.97 -2.63
C ASP A 247 -10.41 -11.51 -4.01
N GLY A 248 -10.47 -12.42 -4.97
CA GLY A 248 -10.13 -12.19 -6.37
C GLY A 248 -8.69 -11.74 -6.63
N ILE A 249 -7.72 -12.11 -5.79
CA ILE A 249 -6.31 -11.76 -6.00
C ILE A 249 -5.65 -12.67 -7.03
N THR A 250 -4.88 -12.08 -7.94
CA THR A 250 -4.11 -12.79 -8.96
C THR A 250 -2.72 -13.14 -8.45
N SER A 251 -2.08 -12.23 -7.72
CA SER A 251 -0.72 -12.42 -7.21
C SER A 251 -0.49 -11.66 -5.90
N ILE A 252 0.42 -12.20 -5.07
CA ILE A 252 0.92 -11.55 -3.85
C ILE A 252 2.37 -11.16 -4.07
N LEU A 253 2.67 -9.88 -3.87
CA LEU A 253 4.03 -9.38 -3.71
C LEU A 253 4.35 -9.28 -2.23
N PHE A 254 5.14 -10.23 -1.72
CA PHE A 254 5.53 -10.27 -0.32
C PHE A 254 6.86 -9.54 -0.12
N MET A 255 6.82 -8.41 0.59
CA MET A 255 8.00 -7.56 0.81
C MET A 255 8.62 -7.80 2.18
N VAL A 256 9.93 -8.03 2.18
CA VAL A 256 10.77 -8.23 3.37
C VAL A 256 11.81 -7.13 3.42
N SER A 257 11.98 -6.54 4.61
CA SER A 257 13.11 -5.66 4.87
C SER A 257 14.34 -6.49 5.20
N SER A 258 15.24 -6.66 4.24
CA SER A 258 16.41 -7.55 4.38
C SER A 258 17.47 -6.99 5.33
N SER A 259 17.51 -5.67 5.53
CA SER A 259 18.46 -4.99 6.41
C SER A 259 18.10 -5.09 7.91
N GLU A 260 16.93 -5.61 8.28
CA GLU A 260 16.42 -5.54 9.66
C GLU A 260 16.73 -6.80 10.50
N TYR A 261 17.78 -7.54 10.15
CA TYR A 261 18.17 -8.78 10.86
C TYR A 261 18.70 -8.54 12.28
N ASP A 262 19.15 -7.33 12.59
CA ASP A 262 19.70 -6.88 13.88
C ASP A 262 18.70 -6.04 14.70
N GLN A 263 17.47 -5.86 14.21
CA GLN A 263 16.47 -4.97 14.80
C GLN A 263 15.32 -5.72 15.46
N VAL A 264 14.71 -5.08 16.45
CA VAL A 264 13.47 -5.54 17.10
C VAL A 264 12.26 -4.75 16.62
N LEU A 265 11.08 -5.35 16.71
CA LEU A 265 9.81 -4.73 16.37
C LEU A 265 9.54 -3.50 17.25
N MET A 266 8.92 -2.49 16.64
CA MET A 266 8.47 -1.30 17.36
C MET A 266 7.37 -1.64 18.37
N GLU A 267 6.51 -2.61 18.04
CA GLU A 267 5.31 -2.94 18.81
C GLU A 267 5.58 -3.67 20.14
N ASP A 268 6.68 -4.42 20.26
CA ASP A 268 6.99 -5.18 21.48
C ASP A 268 8.43 -5.07 21.99
N ARG A 269 9.33 -4.43 21.22
CA ARG A 269 10.76 -4.22 21.54
C ARG A 269 11.53 -5.50 21.90
N ARG A 270 11.03 -6.67 21.51
CA ARG A 270 11.63 -7.98 21.84
C ARG A 270 11.77 -8.87 20.62
N THR A 271 10.74 -8.91 19.77
CA THR A 271 10.71 -9.80 18.61
C THR A 271 11.62 -9.25 17.51
N ASN A 272 12.52 -10.09 17.00
CA ASN A 272 13.36 -9.75 15.84
C ASN A 272 12.49 -9.49 14.58
N ARG A 273 12.77 -8.41 13.86
CA ARG A 273 11.96 -7.97 12.72
C ARG A 273 11.99 -8.93 11.52
N LEU A 274 13.15 -9.53 11.24
CA LEU A 274 13.29 -10.50 10.16
C LEU A 274 12.58 -11.82 10.51
N VAL A 275 12.67 -12.26 11.77
CA VAL A 275 11.92 -13.43 12.27
C VAL A 275 10.42 -13.22 12.17
N GLU A 276 9.91 -12.05 12.55
CA GLU A 276 8.51 -11.70 12.36
C GLU A 276 8.11 -11.78 10.89
N SER A 277 8.94 -11.27 9.98
CA SER A 277 8.67 -11.33 8.54
C SER A 277 8.60 -12.77 8.02
N MET A 278 9.47 -13.66 8.52
CA MET A 278 9.43 -15.08 8.20
C MET A 278 8.17 -15.77 8.72
N ASN A 279 7.72 -15.44 9.95
CA ASN A 279 6.50 -15.98 10.52
C ASN A 279 5.24 -15.55 9.74
N ILE A 280 5.20 -14.29 9.30
CA ILE A 280 4.12 -13.80 8.44
C ILE A 280 4.17 -14.53 7.10
N PHE A 281 5.35 -14.65 6.48
CA PHE A 281 5.49 -15.34 5.20
C PHE A 281 5.04 -16.80 5.28
N GLU A 282 5.45 -17.53 6.33
CA GLU A 282 5.03 -18.90 6.59
C GLU A 282 3.50 -19.04 6.63
N THR A 283 2.82 -18.10 7.29
CA THR A 283 1.36 -18.08 7.39
C THR A 283 0.70 -17.85 6.02
N ILE A 284 1.25 -16.95 5.21
CA ILE A 284 0.70 -16.60 3.89
C ILE A 284 0.98 -17.72 2.88
N VAL A 285 2.24 -18.14 2.73
CA VAL A 285 2.66 -19.08 1.69
C VAL A 285 2.07 -20.48 1.84
N ASN A 286 1.66 -20.85 3.06
CA ASN A 286 1.04 -22.14 3.36
C ASN A 286 -0.49 -22.05 3.48
N ASN A 287 -1.10 -20.89 3.20
CA ASN A 287 -2.55 -20.72 3.29
C ASN A 287 -3.24 -21.36 2.08
N LYS A 288 -4.25 -22.20 2.32
CA LYS A 288 -5.03 -22.86 1.28
C LYS A 288 -5.76 -21.88 0.35
N LEU A 289 -6.12 -20.69 0.85
CA LEU A 289 -6.75 -19.64 0.04
C LEU A 289 -5.86 -19.17 -1.12
N PHE A 290 -4.54 -19.34 -1.01
CA PHE A 290 -3.56 -18.87 -1.99
C PHE A 290 -2.94 -20.00 -2.82
N PHE A 291 -3.57 -21.18 -2.84
CA PHE A 291 -3.03 -22.33 -3.58
C PHE A 291 -2.82 -22.05 -5.09
N ASN A 292 -3.74 -21.30 -5.70
CA ASN A 292 -3.68 -20.89 -7.11
C ASN A 292 -3.11 -19.49 -7.32
N VAL A 293 -2.59 -18.84 -6.27
CA VAL A 293 -2.12 -17.44 -6.33
C VAL A 293 -0.60 -17.43 -6.46
N SER A 294 -0.07 -16.65 -7.40
CA SER A 294 1.37 -16.48 -7.58
C SER A 294 1.94 -15.65 -6.42
N ILE A 295 2.86 -16.22 -5.63
CA ILE A 295 3.50 -15.52 -4.51
C ILE A 295 4.96 -15.22 -4.88
N ILE A 296 5.31 -13.94 -4.92
CA ILE A 296 6.65 -13.47 -5.29
C ILE A 296 7.27 -12.73 -4.10
N LEU A 297 8.49 -13.11 -3.73
CA LEU A 297 9.21 -12.59 -2.59
C LEU A 297 10.16 -11.44 -2.99
N PHE A 298 9.99 -10.26 -2.43
CA PHE A 298 10.94 -9.16 -2.56
C PHE A 298 11.77 -9.01 -1.29
N LEU A 299 13.08 -9.26 -1.42
CA LEU A 299 14.07 -8.94 -0.42
C LEU A 299 14.52 -7.49 -0.64
N ASN A 300 13.80 -6.56 -0.02
CA ASN A 300 13.94 -5.13 -0.21
C ASN A 300 15.03 -4.53 0.70
N LYS A 301 15.40 -3.28 0.43
CA LYS A 301 16.44 -2.50 1.13
C LYS A 301 17.83 -3.08 0.95
N MET A 302 18.15 -3.52 -0.27
CA MET A 302 19.43 -4.13 -0.58
C MET A 302 20.61 -3.18 -0.44
N ASP A 303 20.39 -1.90 -0.75
CA ASP A 303 21.32 -0.81 -0.47
C ASP A 303 21.73 -0.76 1.01
N LEU A 304 20.76 -0.88 1.93
CA LEU A 304 21.02 -0.88 3.37
C LEU A 304 21.66 -2.18 3.84
N LEU A 305 21.29 -3.32 3.24
CA LEU A 305 21.92 -4.61 3.55
C LEU A 305 23.42 -4.58 3.21
N VAL A 306 23.79 -4.04 2.04
CA VAL A 306 25.19 -3.92 1.59
C VAL A 306 26.03 -3.17 2.62
N GLU A 307 25.54 -2.06 3.14
CA GLU A 307 26.25 -1.28 4.16
C GLU A 307 26.30 -1.99 5.51
N LYS A 308 25.22 -2.66 5.91
CA LYS A 308 25.13 -3.31 7.21
C LYS A 308 25.98 -4.57 7.31
N VAL A 309 26.06 -5.37 6.24
CA VAL A 309 26.88 -6.59 6.18
C VAL A 309 28.36 -6.29 6.45
N LYS A 310 28.85 -5.10 6.07
CA LYS A 310 30.24 -4.68 6.34
C LYS A 310 30.55 -4.51 7.83
N THR A 311 29.56 -4.19 8.65
CA THR A 311 29.76 -3.74 10.04
C THR A 311 29.09 -4.63 11.08
N VAL A 312 27.94 -5.25 10.77
CA VAL A 312 27.14 -6.05 11.70
C VAL A 312 26.98 -7.48 11.16
N SER A 313 27.62 -8.43 11.84
CA SER A 313 27.54 -9.85 11.51
C SER A 313 26.15 -10.43 11.79
N ILE A 314 25.52 -11.02 10.76
CA ILE A 314 24.22 -11.70 10.89
C ILE A 314 24.27 -12.90 11.85
N LYS A 315 25.46 -13.52 12.02
CA LYS A 315 25.68 -14.70 12.86
C LYS A 315 25.38 -14.46 14.35
N LYS A 316 25.44 -13.20 14.80
CA LYS A 316 25.06 -12.80 16.17
C LYS A 316 23.55 -12.98 16.43
N TYR A 317 22.73 -12.88 15.40
CA TYR A 317 21.27 -12.94 15.48
C TYR A 317 20.71 -14.27 14.95
N PHE A 318 21.45 -14.91 14.04
CA PHE A 318 21.09 -16.15 13.38
C PHE A 318 22.23 -17.16 13.50
N SER A 319 22.22 -17.94 14.58
CA SER A 319 23.30 -18.90 14.90
C SER A 319 23.40 -20.07 13.92
N ASP A 320 22.34 -20.36 13.17
CA ASP A 320 22.30 -21.41 12.14
C ASP A 320 22.91 -20.95 10.80
N PHE A 321 23.33 -19.69 10.68
CA PHE A 321 24.02 -19.18 9.50
C PHE A 321 25.37 -19.88 9.29
N LYS A 322 25.51 -20.54 8.13
CA LYS A 322 26.72 -21.24 7.68
C LYS A 322 27.24 -20.58 6.40
N GLY A 323 28.08 -19.56 6.56
CA GLY A 323 28.72 -18.81 5.48
C GLY A 323 29.63 -17.73 6.04
N ASP A 324 30.16 -16.89 5.17
CA ASP A 324 30.90 -15.69 5.57
C ASP A 324 29.91 -14.55 5.93
N PRO A 325 29.86 -14.11 7.20
CA PRO A 325 28.85 -13.13 7.65
C PRO A 325 29.07 -11.72 7.10
N HIS A 326 30.22 -11.45 6.47
CA HIS A 326 30.57 -10.17 5.86
C HIS A 326 30.54 -10.23 4.32
N ARG A 327 30.13 -11.37 3.73
CA ARG A 327 29.92 -11.54 2.29
C ARG A 327 28.46 -11.39 1.94
N LEU A 328 28.13 -10.39 1.13
CA LEU A 328 26.74 -10.08 0.73
C LEU A 328 26.02 -11.29 0.12
N GLU A 329 26.67 -12.02 -0.79
CA GLU A 329 26.06 -13.17 -1.48
C GLU A 329 25.70 -14.32 -0.53
N ASP A 330 26.54 -14.58 0.48
CA ASP A 330 26.29 -15.64 1.46
C ASP A 330 25.09 -15.27 2.34
N VAL A 331 25.01 -13.99 2.75
CA VAL A 331 23.87 -13.46 3.49
C VAL A 331 22.61 -13.51 2.64
N GLN A 332 22.64 -13.05 1.39
CA GLN A 332 21.52 -13.09 0.45
C GLN A 332 21.00 -14.52 0.25
N ARG A 333 21.90 -15.48 -0.01
CA ARG A 333 21.55 -16.89 -0.20
C ARG A 333 20.92 -17.47 1.06
N TYR A 334 21.46 -17.15 2.23
CA TYR A 334 20.88 -17.55 3.50
C TYR A 334 19.47 -16.99 3.70
N LEU A 335 19.25 -15.70 3.42
CA LEU A 335 17.93 -15.10 3.53
C LEU A 335 16.91 -15.81 2.63
N VAL A 336 17.23 -16.03 1.36
CA VAL A 336 16.35 -16.78 0.44
C VAL A 336 16.07 -18.18 0.99
N GLN A 337 17.09 -18.87 1.48
CA GLN A 337 16.95 -20.20 2.07
C GLN A 337 16.03 -20.19 3.31
N CYS A 338 16.12 -19.18 4.16
CA CYS A 338 15.27 -19.04 5.34
C CYS A 338 13.79 -18.93 4.96
N PHE A 339 13.45 -18.09 3.98
CA PHE A 339 12.07 -17.97 3.49
C PHE A 339 11.62 -19.24 2.75
N ASP A 340 12.50 -19.87 1.96
CA ASP A 340 12.18 -21.10 1.25
C ASP A 340 11.92 -22.28 2.20
N ARG A 341 12.64 -22.37 3.33
CA ARG A 341 12.39 -23.36 4.38
C ARG A 341 11.03 -23.21 5.05
N LYS A 342 10.39 -22.04 5.00
CA LYS A 342 9.04 -21.81 5.55
C LYS A 342 7.93 -22.40 4.67
N ARG A 343 8.23 -22.86 3.46
CA ARG A 343 7.25 -23.39 2.52
C ARG A 343 7.06 -24.89 2.74
N ARG A 344 5.82 -25.33 2.91
CA ARG A 344 5.46 -26.76 2.95
C ARG A 344 5.53 -27.38 1.56
N ASN A 345 5.03 -26.67 0.55
CA ASN A 345 5.11 -27.11 -0.84
C ASN A 345 6.31 -26.45 -1.55
N ARG A 346 7.36 -27.24 -1.78
CA ARG A 346 8.60 -26.82 -2.46
C ARG A 346 8.72 -27.38 -3.88
N SER A 347 7.63 -27.90 -4.46
CA SER A 347 7.63 -28.40 -5.85
C SER A 347 7.79 -27.27 -6.87
N LYS A 348 7.21 -26.09 -6.60
CA LYS A 348 7.42 -24.87 -7.39
C LYS A 348 8.68 -24.13 -6.90
N PRO A 349 9.45 -23.48 -7.78
CA PRO A 349 10.53 -22.60 -7.34
C PRO A 349 9.99 -21.40 -6.55
N LEU A 350 10.80 -20.87 -5.62
CA LEU A 350 10.49 -19.61 -4.94
C LEU A 350 10.89 -18.45 -5.86
N PHE A 351 9.90 -17.83 -6.51
CA PHE A 351 10.12 -16.59 -7.26
C PHE A 351 10.52 -15.48 -6.29
N HIS A 352 11.72 -14.94 -6.45
CA HIS A 352 12.23 -13.91 -5.58
C HIS A 352 13.10 -12.91 -6.32
N HIS A 353 13.14 -11.68 -5.81
CA HIS A 353 13.99 -10.61 -6.31
C HIS A 353 14.61 -9.83 -5.16
N PHE A 354 15.87 -9.45 -5.33
CA PHE A 354 16.52 -8.47 -4.47
C PHE A 354 16.19 -7.08 -4.99
N THR A 355 15.64 -6.23 -4.13
CA THR A 355 15.11 -4.93 -4.54
C THR A 355 15.63 -3.80 -3.67
N THR A 356 15.70 -2.63 -4.29
CA THR A 356 15.89 -1.36 -3.61
C THR A 356 14.71 -0.49 -4.03
N ALA A 357 13.64 -0.45 -3.23
CA ALA A 357 12.39 0.23 -3.60
C ALA A 357 12.54 1.74 -3.86
N ILE A 358 13.63 2.35 -3.39
CA ILE A 358 13.95 3.76 -3.66
C ILE A 358 14.67 3.98 -4.99
N ASP A 359 15.11 2.91 -5.67
CA ASP A 359 15.73 2.95 -7.00
C ASP A 359 14.68 2.65 -8.08
N THR A 360 14.38 3.67 -8.87
CA THR A 360 13.37 3.62 -9.94
C THR A 360 13.71 2.61 -11.03
N GLU A 361 14.99 2.50 -11.42
CA GLU A 361 15.39 1.61 -12.52
C GLU A 361 15.45 0.15 -12.06
N ASN A 362 15.88 -0.09 -10.82
CA ASN A 362 15.77 -1.42 -10.20
C ASN A 362 14.32 -1.90 -10.18
N ILE A 363 13.37 -1.06 -9.72
CA ILE A 363 11.96 -1.42 -9.69
C ILE A 363 11.35 -1.58 -11.09
N ARG A 364 11.76 -0.74 -12.06
CA ARG A 364 11.32 -0.90 -13.46
C ARG A 364 11.69 -2.28 -14.02
N PHE A 365 12.93 -2.71 -13.81
CA PHE A 365 13.41 -4.00 -14.29
C PHE A 365 12.73 -5.17 -13.57
N VAL A 366 12.69 -5.12 -12.23
CA VAL A 366 12.08 -6.18 -11.41
C VAL A 366 10.59 -6.31 -11.71
N PHE A 367 9.87 -5.19 -11.83
CA PHE A 367 8.45 -5.23 -12.15
C PHE A 367 8.20 -5.77 -13.56
N HIS A 368 9.08 -5.52 -14.53
CA HIS A 368 8.96 -6.12 -15.85
C HIS A 368 8.99 -7.66 -15.78
N ALA A 369 9.98 -8.22 -15.07
CA ALA A 369 10.11 -9.66 -14.88
C ALA A 369 8.93 -10.28 -14.10
N VAL A 370 8.46 -9.58 -13.06
CA VAL A 370 7.28 -9.97 -12.27
C VAL A 370 6.02 -9.97 -13.12
N LYS A 371 5.81 -8.94 -13.93
CA LYS A 371 4.66 -8.83 -14.84
C LYS A 371 4.68 -9.96 -15.88
N ASP A 372 5.84 -10.35 -16.41
CA ASP A 372 5.93 -11.49 -17.32
C ASP A 372 5.59 -12.82 -16.60
N THR A 373 6.07 -13.02 -15.37
CA THR A 373 5.75 -14.21 -14.56
C THR A 373 4.26 -14.30 -14.24
N ILE A 374 3.66 -13.20 -13.76
CA ILE A 374 2.23 -13.15 -13.43
C ILE A 374 1.39 -13.39 -14.69
N LEU A 375 1.72 -12.72 -15.80
CA LEU A 375 0.97 -12.91 -17.03
C LEU A 375 1.11 -14.34 -17.53
N GLN A 376 2.32 -14.93 -17.57
CA GLN A 376 2.52 -16.30 -18.04
C GLN A 376 1.74 -17.34 -17.24
N GLU A 377 1.72 -17.24 -15.91
CA GLU A 377 0.97 -18.18 -15.07
C GLU A 377 -0.54 -18.01 -15.22
N ASN A 378 -1.00 -16.78 -15.50
CA ASN A 378 -2.41 -16.45 -15.65
C ASN A 378 -2.86 -16.35 -17.12
N LEU A 379 -1.98 -16.64 -18.09
CA LEU A 379 -2.26 -16.52 -19.53
C LEU A 379 -3.44 -17.39 -19.93
N LYS A 380 -3.57 -18.58 -19.32
CA LYS A 380 -4.71 -19.47 -19.57
C LYS A 380 -6.03 -18.85 -19.11
N ASP A 381 -6.03 -18.06 -18.05
CA ASP A 381 -7.25 -17.41 -17.54
C ASP A 381 -7.49 -16.03 -18.18
N ILE A 382 -6.45 -15.37 -18.69
CA ILE A 382 -6.49 -14.03 -19.29
C ILE A 382 -6.68 -14.06 -20.82
N MET A 383 -6.12 -15.06 -21.53
CA MET A 383 -6.11 -15.15 -23.00
C MET A 383 -6.96 -16.27 -23.60
N LEU A 384 -7.40 -17.28 -22.85
CA LEU A 384 -8.42 -18.20 -23.37
C LEU A 384 -9.80 -17.57 -23.16
N GLN A 385 -10.40 -17.14 -24.29
CA GLN A 385 -11.73 -16.51 -24.52
C GLN A 385 -11.67 -14.99 -24.74
#